data_AF-Q76BF9-F1
#
_entry.id   AF-Q76BF9-F1
#
_cell.length_a   1.000
_cell.length_b   1.000
_cell.length_c   1.000
_cell.angle_alpha   90.00
_cell.angle_beta   90.00
_cell.angle_gamma   90.00
#
_symmetry.space_group_name_H-M   'P 1'
#
loop_
_entity.id
_entity.type
_entity.pdbx_description
1 polymer ?
#
loop_
_entity_poly.entity_id
_entity_poly.type
_entity_poly.pdbx_seq_one_letter_code
_entity_poly.pdbx_strand_id
1 'polypeptide(L)'
;DESTGSMAKRLNPIGVENTEENRRRYRQLLFTADQRIDSCIGGVIFFHETLYQKTDDGIPFAKLIKDRGIVVGIKVDKGVVPLAGTNGETTTQGLDGLSERCAQYKKDGADFAKWRSVLKISDTTPSELAIMENANVLARYASICQQNGIVPIVEPEILPDGDHDLKRCQYVTEKVLAAVYKALSDHHVYLEGTLLKPNMVTPGHSCPTKYSNQEIAMATVTALRRTVPPAVTGVTFLSGGQSEEEASVNLNAINTCPLLKPWALTFSYGRALQASALSAWKGELSNEKAATEEFIKRAEANGLAALGKYASSGSGSAASQSLYVANHAY
;
A
#
# COMPACT_ATOMS: atom_id res chain seq x y z
N ASP A 1 4.97 0.01 -7.13
CA ASP A 1 5.09 1.45 -7.51
C ASP A 1 6.31 2.14 -6.88
N GLU A 2 7.35 1.40 -6.58
CA GLU A 2 8.59 1.89 -5.99
C GLU A 2 9.29 2.84 -6.98
N SER A 3 9.60 4.05 -6.50
CA SER A 3 10.47 5.00 -7.20
C SER A 3 11.85 4.37 -7.48
N THR A 4 12.64 4.99 -8.36
CA THR A 4 14.02 4.56 -8.62
C THR A 4 14.85 4.48 -7.33
N GLY A 5 14.73 5.48 -6.43
CA GLY A 5 15.41 5.48 -5.14
C GLY A 5 14.88 4.41 -4.18
N SER A 6 13.57 4.17 -4.17
CA SER A 6 12.97 3.09 -3.38
C SER A 6 13.39 1.71 -3.85
N MET A 7 13.50 1.49 -5.16
CA MET A 7 14.02 0.23 -5.72
C MET A 7 15.49 0.01 -5.39
N ALA A 8 16.32 1.06 -5.31
CA ALA A 8 17.70 0.92 -4.86
C ALA A 8 17.78 0.24 -3.49
N LYS A 9 16.92 0.66 -2.54
CA LYS A 9 16.83 0.06 -1.20
C LYS A 9 16.37 -1.41 -1.21
N ARG A 10 15.81 -1.89 -2.32
CA ARG A 10 15.36 -3.29 -2.51
C ARG A 10 16.39 -4.14 -3.24
N LEU A 11 17.05 -3.60 -4.26
CA LEU A 11 18.01 -4.32 -5.09
C LEU A 11 19.39 -4.42 -4.42
N ASN A 12 19.85 -3.37 -3.70
CA ASN A 12 21.17 -3.37 -3.07
C ASN A 12 21.39 -4.55 -2.09
N PRO A 13 20.44 -4.90 -1.19
CA PRO A 13 20.63 -6.02 -0.26
C PRO A 13 20.76 -7.39 -0.92
N ILE A 14 20.27 -7.56 -2.16
CA ILE A 14 20.40 -8.81 -2.92
C ILE A 14 21.56 -8.77 -3.93
N GLY A 15 22.40 -7.74 -3.89
CA GLY A 15 23.56 -7.60 -4.76
C GLY A 15 23.25 -7.23 -6.21
N VAL A 16 22.05 -6.71 -6.48
CA VAL A 16 21.62 -6.34 -7.84
C VAL A 16 21.78 -4.84 -8.07
N GLU A 17 22.41 -4.47 -9.19
CA GLU A 17 22.57 -3.07 -9.57
C GLU A 17 21.21 -2.43 -9.94
N ASN A 18 20.97 -1.20 -9.49
CA ASN A 18 19.74 -0.47 -9.76
C ASN A 18 19.73 0.21 -11.15
N THR A 19 19.76 -0.59 -12.22
CA THR A 19 19.61 -0.15 -13.60
C THR A 19 18.14 -0.15 -14.03
N GLU A 20 17.80 0.61 -15.07
CA GLU A 20 16.46 0.58 -15.67
C GLU A 20 16.09 -0.85 -16.13
N GLU A 21 17.02 -1.57 -16.73
CA GLU A 21 16.80 -2.93 -17.20
C GLU A 21 16.52 -3.91 -16.05
N ASN A 22 17.27 -3.85 -14.94
CA ASN A 22 16.99 -4.72 -13.79
C ASN A 22 15.64 -4.37 -13.15
N ARG A 23 15.28 -3.09 -13.11
CA ARG A 23 13.95 -2.64 -12.68
C ARG A 23 12.85 -3.15 -13.61
N ARG A 24 13.07 -3.16 -14.92
CA ARG A 24 12.13 -3.69 -15.92
C ARG A 24 11.96 -5.19 -15.78
N ARG A 25 13.06 -5.95 -15.73
CA ARG A 25 13.08 -7.42 -15.57
C ARG A 25 12.34 -7.87 -14.31
N TYR A 26 12.63 -7.24 -13.17
CA TYR A 26 11.94 -7.59 -11.94
C TYR A 26 10.42 -7.36 -12.03
N ARG A 27 9.99 -6.32 -12.73
CA ARG A 27 8.56 -6.01 -12.92
C ARG A 27 7.93 -7.00 -13.89
N GLN A 28 8.62 -7.32 -14.98
CA GLN A 28 8.19 -8.37 -15.90
C GLN A 28 7.98 -9.68 -15.16
N LEU A 29 8.95 -10.13 -14.34
CA LEU A 29 8.87 -11.34 -13.53
C LEU A 29 7.55 -11.43 -12.74
N LEU A 30 7.17 -10.34 -12.06
CA LEU A 30 5.91 -10.29 -11.31
C LEU A 30 4.68 -10.31 -12.24
N PHE A 31 4.72 -9.59 -13.36
CA PHE A 31 3.58 -9.42 -14.27
C PHE A 31 3.36 -10.61 -15.22
N THR A 32 4.38 -11.44 -15.43
CA THR A 32 4.32 -12.66 -16.23
C THR A 32 4.16 -13.91 -15.37
N ALA A 33 3.90 -13.76 -14.07
CA ALA A 33 3.50 -14.87 -13.21
C ALA A 33 2.28 -15.60 -13.80
N ASP A 34 2.12 -16.89 -13.54
CA ASP A 34 1.04 -17.64 -14.19
C ASP A 34 -0.37 -17.19 -13.75
N GLN A 35 -1.39 -17.74 -14.40
CA GLN A 35 -2.81 -17.36 -14.23
C GLN A 35 -3.36 -17.52 -12.81
N ARG A 36 -2.66 -18.22 -11.89
CA ARG A 36 -3.06 -18.34 -10.48
C ARG A 36 -3.23 -16.97 -9.79
N ILE A 37 -2.50 -15.96 -10.25
CA ILE A 37 -2.62 -14.61 -9.67
C ILE A 37 -3.90 -13.87 -10.11
N ASP A 38 -4.54 -14.27 -11.20
CA ASP A 38 -5.63 -13.51 -11.82
C ASP A 38 -6.87 -13.46 -10.91
N SER A 39 -7.10 -14.51 -10.12
CA SER A 39 -8.15 -14.52 -9.09
C SER A 39 -7.75 -13.83 -7.78
N CYS A 40 -6.48 -13.45 -7.63
CA CYS A 40 -5.93 -12.89 -6.39
C CYS A 40 -5.71 -11.37 -6.49
N ILE A 41 -5.34 -10.87 -7.67
CA ILE A 41 -4.89 -9.49 -7.87
C ILE A 41 -5.93 -8.71 -8.67
N GLY A 42 -6.67 -7.82 -8.01
CA GLY A 42 -7.64 -6.94 -8.69
C GLY A 42 -7.02 -5.71 -9.36
N GLY A 43 -5.83 -5.29 -8.92
CA GLY A 43 -5.13 -4.14 -9.52
C GLY A 43 -3.66 -4.06 -9.13
N VAL A 44 -2.86 -3.40 -9.98
CA VAL A 44 -1.41 -3.23 -9.77
C VAL A 44 -1.03 -1.76 -9.85
N ILE A 45 -0.31 -1.27 -8.84
CA ILE A 45 0.15 0.12 -8.78
C ILE A 45 1.54 0.23 -9.41
N PHE A 46 1.60 1.01 -10.49
CA PHE A 46 2.82 1.25 -11.24
C PHE A 46 3.52 2.53 -10.76
N PHE A 47 4.83 2.57 -10.96
CA PHE A 47 5.56 3.83 -11.02
C PHE A 47 5.56 4.35 -12.46
N HIS A 48 5.79 5.65 -12.67
CA HIS A 48 5.76 6.28 -14.00
C HIS A 48 6.67 5.56 -15.00
N GLU A 49 7.90 5.21 -14.62
CA GLU A 49 8.83 4.44 -15.46
C GLU A 49 8.19 3.13 -15.95
N THR A 50 7.59 2.36 -15.03
CA THR A 50 6.99 1.05 -15.35
C THR A 50 5.77 1.14 -16.26
N LEU A 51 5.02 2.24 -16.23
CA LEU A 51 3.85 2.42 -17.10
C LEU A 51 4.23 2.43 -18.58
N TYR A 52 5.43 2.93 -18.89
CA TYR A 52 5.94 3.04 -20.26
C TYR A 52 6.98 1.97 -20.63
N GLN A 53 7.25 1.04 -19.71
CA GLN A 53 8.11 -0.13 -19.97
C GLN A 53 7.35 -1.24 -20.70
N LYS A 54 8.13 -2.15 -21.29
CA LYS A 54 7.66 -3.26 -22.12
C LYS A 54 8.28 -4.59 -21.67
N THR A 55 7.60 -5.68 -22.02
CA THR A 55 8.16 -7.03 -21.92
C THR A 55 9.29 -7.24 -22.93
N ASP A 56 10.01 -8.35 -22.81
CA ASP A 56 11.02 -8.79 -23.79
C ASP A 56 10.44 -8.92 -25.21
N ASP A 57 9.18 -9.33 -25.33
CA ASP A 57 8.44 -9.42 -26.59
C ASP A 57 7.86 -8.07 -27.08
N GLY A 58 8.20 -6.97 -26.42
CA GLY A 58 7.78 -5.61 -26.81
C GLY A 58 6.34 -5.25 -26.43
N ILE A 59 5.66 -6.05 -25.59
CA ILE A 59 4.30 -5.78 -25.12
C ILE A 59 4.35 -4.75 -23.99
N PRO A 60 3.60 -3.63 -24.05
CA PRO A 60 3.51 -2.68 -22.94
C PRO A 60 3.00 -3.35 -21.67
N PHE A 61 3.61 -3.10 -20.50
CA PHE A 61 3.16 -3.72 -19.25
C PHE A 61 1.71 -3.37 -18.90
N ALA A 62 1.26 -2.15 -19.18
CA ALA A 62 -0.13 -1.76 -18.99
C ALA A 62 -1.09 -2.65 -19.81
N LYS A 63 -0.71 -3.00 -21.05
CA LYS A 63 -1.49 -3.91 -21.89
C LYS A 63 -1.48 -5.33 -21.33
N LEU A 64 -0.30 -5.86 -20.94
CA LEU A 64 -0.18 -7.19 -20.33
C LEU A 64 -1.11 -7.34 -19.11
N ILE A 65 -1.11 -6.37 -18.21
CA ILE A 65 -1.96 -6.40 -17.00
C ILE A 65 -3.45 -6.32 -17.37
N LYS A 66 -3.83 -5.47 -18.32
CA LYS A 66 -5.23 -5.36 -18.78
C LYS A 66 -5.74 -6.61 -19.48
N ASP A 67 -4.92 -7.26 -20.31
CA ASP A 67 -5.30 -8.48 -21.01
C ASP A 67 -5.59 -9.64 -20.04
N ARG A 68 -5.09 -9.55 -18.80
CA ARG A 68 -5.37 -10.49 -17.69
C ARG A 68 -6.60 -10.13 -16.86
N GLY A 69 -7.31 -9.05 -17.21
CA GLY A 69 -8.46 -8.55 -16.44
C GLY A 69 -8.09 -7.81 -15.15
N ILE A 70 -6.81 -7.44 -14.98
CA ILE A 70 -6.31 -6.73 -13.80
C ILE A 70 -6.29 -5.23 -14.10
N VAL A 71 -6.71 -4.40 -13.13
CA VAL A 71 -6.76 -2.94 -13.31
C VAL A 71 -5.37 -2.33 -13.16
N VAL A 72 -5.01 -1.37 -14.02
CA VAL A 72 -3.74 -0.64 -13.95
C VAL A 72 -3.91 0.62 -13.11
N GLY A 73 -3.02 0.82 -12.13
CA GLY A 73 -2.97 2.03 -11.32
C GLY A 73 -1.63 2.73 -11.39
N ILE A 74 -1.61 4.01 -11.02
CA ILE A 74 -0.39 4.85 -11.11
C ILE A 74 -0.14 5.63 -9.81
N LYS A 75 1.10 5.59 -9.30
CA LYS A 75 1.54 6.49 -8.24
C LYS A 75 1.73 7.90 -8.81
N VAL A 76 1.08 8.90 -8.22
CA VAL A 76 1.10 10.27 -8.75
C VAL A 76 1.69 11.32 -7.81
N ASP A 77 1.85 11.00 -6.52
CA ASP A 77 2.59 11.87 -5.59
C ASP A 77 4.06 12.01 -5.99
N LYS A 78 4.68 13.12 -5.58
CA LYS A 78 6.11 13.44 -5.79
C LYS A 78 6.89 13.37 -4.49
N GLY A 79 6.46 12.51 -3.55
CA GLY A 79 7.12 12.29 -2.26
C GLY A 79 6.77 13.31 -1.19
N VAL A 80 7.31 13.08 0.01
CA VAL A 80 7.09 13.90 1.21
C VAL A 80 8.04 15.09 1.28
N VAL A 81 7.59 16.17 1.92
CA VAL A 81 8.37 17.37 2.22
C VAL A 81 8.16 17.78 3.68
N PRO A 82 9.19 18.32 4.36
CA PRO A 82 9.09 18.67 5.77
C PRO A 82 8.13 19.84 6.02
N LEU A 83 7.39 19.78 7.12
CA LEU A 83 6.59 20.90 7.62
C LEU A 83 7.42 21.73 8.60
N ALA A 84 7.79 22.95 8.18
CA ALA A 84 8.57 23.86 9.02
C ALA A 84 7.84 24.16 10.35
N GLY A 85 8.58 24.19 11.45
CA GLY A 85 8.01 24.40 12.79
C GLY A 85 7.41 23.14 13.45
N THR A 86 7.50 21.98 12.81
CA THR A 86 7.07 20.69 13.37
C THR A 86 8.25 19.81 13.78
N ASN A 87 7.99 18.79 14.60
CA ASN A 87 9.01 17.82 15.02
C ASN A 87 9.21 16.71 13.98
N GLY A 88 9.83 17.06 12.85
CA GLY A 88 10.14 16.11 11.77
C GLY A 88 8.89 15.55 11.07
N GLU A 89 7.78 16.29 11.07
CA GLU A 89 6.56 15.90 10.36
C GLU A 89 6.62 16.37 8.90
N THR A 90 5.75 15.79 8.08
CA THR A 90 5.77 16.00 6.63
C THR A 90 4.37 16.24 6.07
N THR A 91 4.29 16.95 4.94
CA THR A 91 3.18 16.84 3.98
C THR A 91 3.68 16.18 2.70
N THR A 92 2.83 15.96 1.72
CA THR A 92 3.18 15.35 0.43
C THR A 92 2.97 16.33 -0.71
N GLN A 93 3.92 16.38 -1.65
CA GLN A 93 3.83 17.25 -2.82
C GLN A 93 3.40 16.48 -4.08
N GLY A 94 2.98 17.21 -5.12
CA GLY A 94 2.67 16.61 -6.43
C GLY A 94 1.40 17.10 -7.12
N LEU A 95 0.69 18.09 -6.55
CA LEU A 95 -0.56 18.63 -7.10
C LEU A 95 -0.32 19.45 -8.39
N ASP A 96 0.83 20.08 -8.52
CA ASP A 96 1.17 20.89 -9.68
C ASP A 96 1.20 20.04 -10.96
N GLY A 97 0.35 20.40 -11.92
CA GLY A 97 0.15 19.68 -13.19
C GLY A 97 -0.52 18.30 -13.02
N LEU A 98 -1.14 18.02 -11.88
CA LEU A 98 -1.73 16.70 -11.61
C LEU A 98 -2.90 16.39 -12.54
N SER A 99 -3.73 17.37 -12.89
CA SER A 99 -4.89 17.15 -13.77
C SER A 99 -4.44 16.68 -15.16
N GLU A 100 -3.46 17.37 -15.76
CA GLU A 100 -2.89 17.03 -17.05
C GLU A 100 -2.22 15.66 -17.02
N ARG A 101 -1.50 15.36 -15.93
CA ARG A 101 -0.90 14.04 -15.71
C ARG A 101 -1.97 12.95 -15.61
N CYS A 102 -3.04 13.16 -14.84
CA CYS A 102 -4.15 12.21 -14.72
C CYS A 102 -4.84 11.97 -16.06
N ALA A 103 -5.13 13.02 -16.83
CA ALA A 103 -5.69 12.90 -18.17
C ALA A 103 -4.78 12.08 -19.10
N GLN A 104 -3.46 12.31 -19.03
CA GLN A 104 -2.49 11.54 -19.82
C GLN A 104 -2.42 10.09 -19.36
N TYR A 105 -2.30 9.83 -18.05
CA TYR A 105 -2.28 8.47 -17.51
C TYR A 105 -3.57 7.70 -17.82
N LYS A 106 -4.72 8.37 -17.85
CA LYS A 106 -6.00 7.76 -18.26
C LYS A 106 -5.95 7.28 -19.70
N LYS A 107 -5.42 8.11 -20.63
CA LYS A 107 -5.20 7.74 -22.03
C LYS A 107 -4.22 6.57 -22.16
N ASP A 108 -3.20 6.54 -21.31
CA ASP A 108 -2.17 5.51 -21.29
C ASP A 108 -2.59 4.23 -20.55
N GLY A 109 -3.83 4.20 -20.05
CA GLY A 109 -4.49 3.00 -19.53
C GLY A 109 -4.53 2.87 -18.01
N ALA A 110 -4.10 3.85 -17.22
CA ALA A 110 -4.36 3.82 -15.79
C ALA A 110 -5.83 4.14 -15.51
N ASP A 111 -6.45 3.41 -14.57
CA ASP A 111 -7.86 3.59 -14.18
C ASP A 111 -8.00 3.96 -12.69
N PHE A 112 -6.93 3.82 -11.91
CA PHE A 112 -6.84 4.32 -10.54
C PHE A 112 -5.47 4.94 -10.27
N ALA A 113 -5.36 5.72 -9.20
CA ALA A 113 -4.12 6.35 -8.77
C ALA A 113 -3.85 6.09 -7.30
N LYS A 114 -2.62 6.38 -6.87
CA LYS A 114 -2.20 6.32 -5.47
C LYS A 114 -1.46 7.58 -5.07
N TRP A 115 -1.75 8.09 -3.87
CA TRP A 115 -1.03 9.18 -3.23
C TRP A 115 -0.78 8.86 -1.77
N ARG A 116 0.49 8.89 -1.36
CA ARG A 116 0.90 8.58 0.02
C ARG A 116 1.17 9.84 0.84
N SER A 117 0.49 9.96 1.96
CA SER A 117 0.82 10.87 3.07
C SER A 117 1.39 10.09 4.24
N VAL A 118 2.25 10.73 5.04
CA VAL A 118 2.98 10.07 6.13
C VAL A 118 2.81 10.84 7.43
N LEU A 119 2.40 10.15 8.47
CA LEU A 119 2.27 10.66 9.83
C LEU A 119 3.06 9.78 10.79
N LYS A 120 3.51 10.36 11.90
CA LYS A 120 4.33 9.65 12.90
C LYS A 120 3.74 9.80 14.28
N ILE A 121 3.74 8.72 15.06
CA ILE A 121 3.35 8.76 16.48
C ILE A 121 4.59 9.04 17.32
N SER A 122 4.48 10.03 18.20
CA SER A 122 5.42 10.30 19.30
C SER A 122 4.69 10.99 20.45
N ASP A 123 5.42 11.53 21.41
CA ASP A 123 4.88 12.33 22.51
C ASP A 123 4.16 13.59 21.99
N THR A 124 4.62 14.17 20.89
CA THR A 124 4.10 15.44 20.35
C THR A 124 3.52 15.33 18.94
N THR A 125 3.59 14.15 18.30
CA THR A 125 3.11 13.92 16.93
C THR A 125 2.10 12.76 16.87
N PRO A 126 1.17 12.76 15.89
CA PRO A 126 1.00 13.79 14.86
C PRO A 126 0.36 15.07 15.43
N SER A 127 0.91 16.21 15.04
CA SER A 127 0.35 17.51 15.40
C SER A 127 -0.95 17.78 14.63
N GLU A 128 -1.75 18.72 15.13
CA GLU A 128 -2.96 19.17 14.42
C GLU A 128 -2.63 19.70 13.01
N LEU A 129 -1.52 20.45 12.89
CA LEU A 129 -1.04 20.94 11.60
C LEU A 129 -0.78 19.80 10.62
N ALA A 130 -0.03 18.77 11.04
CA ALA A 130 0.28 17.64 10.17
C ALA A 130 -0.95 16.83 9.76
N ILE A 131 -1.91 16.64 10.69
CA ILE A 131 -3.18 15.98 10.37
C ILE A 131 -3.98 16.77 9.33
N MET A 132 -4.19 18.07 9.57
CA MET A 132 -5.00 18.92 8.71
C MET A 132 -4.40 19.08 7.32
N GLU A 133 -3.09 19.32 7.23
CA GLU A 133 -2.40 19.51 5.96
C GLU A 133 -2.42 18.23 5.11
N ASN A 134 -2.14 17.06 5.71
CA ASN A 134 -2.19 15.80 4.97
C ASN A 134 -3.61 15.41 4.56
N ALA A 135 -4.62 15.66 5.41
CA ALA A 135 -6.01 15.44 5.04
C ALA A 135 -6.44 16.32 3.85
N ASN A 136 -6.07 17.60 3.89
CA ASN A 136 -6.39 18.56 2.83
C ASN A 136 -5.71 18.21 1.49
N VAL A 137 -4.42 17.85 1.50
CA VAL A 137 -3.71 17.50 0.26
C VAL A 137 -4.25 16.21 -0.37
N LEU A 138 -4.62 15.21 0.46
CA LEU A 138 -5.27 13.98 -0.02
C LEU A 138 -6.62 14.27 -0.67
N ALA A 139 -7.41 15.20 -0.12
CA ALA A 139 -8.70 15.58 -0.68
C ALA A 139 -8.57 16.33 -2.01
N ARG A 140 -7.59 17.25 -2.12
CA ARG A 140 -7.23 17.91 -3.38
C ARG A 140 -6.82 16.91 -4.46
N TYR A 141 -5.95 15.96 -4.11
CA TYR A 141 -5.51 14.87 -4.98
C TYR A 141 -6.71 14.03 -5.46
N ALA A 142 -7.59 13.62 -4.55
CA ALA A 142 -8.73 12.77 -4.85
C ALA A 142 -9.72 13.47 -5.80
N SER A 143 -10.02 14.75 -5.54
CA SER A 143 -10.88 15.57 -6.41
C SER A 143 -10.34 15.65 -7.84
N ILE A 144 -9.05 15.93 -8.02
CA ILE A 144 -8.39 16.01 -9.34
C ILE A 144 -8.42 14.66 -10.06
N CYS A 145 -8.20 13.55 -9.35
CA CYS A 145 -8.29 12.22 -9.96
C CYS A 145 -9.70 11.94 -10.50
N GLN A 146 -10.73 12.21 -9.70
CA GLN A 146 -12.11 11.95 -10.10
C GLN A 146 -12.55 12.79 -11.30
N GLN A 147 -12.12 14.05 -11.38
CA GLN A 147 -12.36 14.90 -12.56
C GLN A 147 -11.79 14.31 -13.86
N ASN A 148 -10.78 13.45 -13.78
CA ASN A 148 -10.11 12.82 -14.91
C ASN A 148 -10.50 11.34 -15.09
N GLY A 149 -11.55 10.87 -14.40
CA GLY A 149 -12.01 9.47 -14.50
C GLY A 149 -11.03 8.46 -13.92
N ILE A 150 -10.24 8.86 -12.92
CA ILE A 150 -9.28 8.02 -12.19
C ILE A 150 -9.77 7.83 -10.76
N VAL A 151 -9.86 6.59 -10.30
CA VAL A 151 -10.21 6.28 -8.89
C VAL A 151 -9.03 6.62 -7.97
N PRO A 152 -9.15 7.50 -6.97
CA PRO A 152 -8.07 7.77 -6.03
C PRO A 152 -8.02 6.73 -4.90
N ILE A 153 -6.84 6.13 -4.70
CA ILE A 153 -6.49 5.43 -3.46
C ILE A 153 -5.90 6.46 -2.50
N VAL A 154 -6.62 6.73 -1.42
CA VAL A 154 -6.24 7.68 -0.36
C VAL A 154 -5.38 6.95 0.68
N GLU A 155 -4.09 7.27 0.78
CA GLU A 155 -3.14 6.56 1.67
C GLU A 155 -2.59 7.50 2.78
N PRO A 156 -3.29 7.65 3.92
CA PRO A 156 -2.79 8.35 5.10
C PRO A 156 -2.02 7.37 6.01
N GLU A 157 -0.78 7.04 5.66
CA GLU A 157 0.02 6.07 6.43
C GLU A 157 0.49 6.67 7.76
N ILE A 158 0.07 6.08 8.87
CA ILE A 158 0.68 6.30 10.19
C ILE A 158 1.78 5.25 10.39
N LEU A 159 3.01 5.73 10.56
CA LEU A 159 4.18 4.86 10.69
C LEU A 159 4.14 4.06 12.01
N PRO A 160 4.59 2.78 12.01
CA PRO A 160 4.69 1.98 13.21
C PRO A 160 5.92 2.32 14.06
N ASP A 161 6.76 3.29 13.67
CA ASP A 161 7.93 3.72 14.43
C ASP A 161 7.56 4.13 15.87
N GLY A 162 8.34 3.66 16.85
CA GLY A 162 8.19 4.00 18.26
C GLY A 162 7.79 2.81 19.14
N ASP A 163 7.59 3.07 20.43
CA ASP A 163 7.25 2.12 21.48
C ASP A 163 5.79 2.21 21.96
N HIS A 164 4.99 3.04 21.28
CA HIS A 164 3.58 3.27 21.58
C HIS A 164 2.75 1.97 21.56
N ASP A 165 1.74 1.90 22.41
CA ASP A 165 0.89 0.72 22.52
C ASP A 165 -0.21 0.68 21.44
N LEU A 166 -0.94 -0.44 21.39
CA LEU A 166 -2.01 -0.65 20.42
C LEU A 166 -3.12 0.41 20.54
N LYS A 167 -3.44 0.83 21.77
CA LYS A 167 -4.49 1.83 22.04
C LYS A 167 -4.10 3.21 21.51
N ARG A 168 -2.84 3.61 21.66
CA ARG A 168 -2.32 4.85 21.11
C ARG A 168 -2.38 4.87 19.59
N CYS A 169 -2.01 3.76 18.93
CA CYS A 169 -2.15 3.63 17.48
C CYS A 169 -3.62 3.72 17.05
N GLN A 170 -4.53 3.06 17.78
CA GLN A 170 -5.97 3.13 17.50
C GLN A 170 -6.49 4.57 17.61
N TYR A 171 -6.14 5.27 18.71
CA TYR A 171 -6.53 6.65 18.94
C TYR A 171 -6.09 7.57 17.80
N VAL A 172 -4.80 7.49 17.42
CA VAL A 172 -4.25 8.34 16.35
C VAL A 172 -4.90 7.99 15.01
N THR A 173 -5.10 6.70 14.71
CA THR A 173 -5.79 6.26 13.48
C THR A 173 -7.21 6.83 13.41
N GLU A 174 -7.97 6.78 14.51
CA GLU A 174 -9.32 7.36 14.56
C GLU A 174 -9.31 8.88 14.30
N LYS A 175 -8.34 9.61 14.88
CA LYS A 175 -8.24 11.07 14.67
C LYS A 175 -7.85 11.43 13.24
N VAL A 176 -6.88 10.72 12.67
CA VAL A 176 -6.42 10.96 11.30
C VAL A 176 -7.53 10.63 10.29
N LEU A 177 -8.18 9.48 10.41
CA LEU A 177 -9.23 9.09 9.47
C LEU A 177 -10.45 10.01 9.55
N ALA A 178 -10.83 10.46 10.75
CA ALA A 178 -11.90 11.46 10.89
C ALA A 178 -11.58 12.77 10.14
N ALA A 179 -10.34 13.27 10.26
CA ALA A 179 -9.90 14.46 9.53
C ALA A 179 -9.86 14.22 8.01
N VAL A 180 -9.38 13.07 7.56
CA VAL A 180 -9.36 12.68 6.15
C VAL A 180 -10.77 12.68 5.56
N TYR A 181 -11.74 12.00 6.18
CA TYR A 181 -13.10 11.94 5.63
C TYR A 181 -13.83 13.29 5.69
N LYS A 182 -13.55 14.12 6.70
CA LYS A 182 -14.04 15.50 6.71
C LYS A 182 -13.49 16.30 5.52
N ALA A 183 -12.18 16.21 5.25
CA ALA A 183 -11.56 16.88 4.12
C ALA A 183 -12.09 16.34 2.77
N LEU A 184 -12.26 15.02 2.61
CA LEU A 184 -12.87 14.45 1.41
C LEU A 184 -14.28 15.00 1.17
N SER A 185 -15.08 15.12 2.23
CA SER A 185 -16.42 15.74 2.15
C SER A 185 -16.36 17.21 1.74
N ASP A 186 -15.44 18.00 2.31
CA ASP A 186 -15.31 19.42 2.02
C ASP A 186 -14.87 19.71 0.58
N HIS A 187 -14.12 18.78 -0.03
CA HIS A 187 -13.69 18.85 -1.43
C HIS A 187 -14.64 18.11 -2.39
N HIS A 188 -15.84 17.76 -1.92
CA HIS A 188 -16.90 17.13 -2.71
C HIS A 188 -16.49 15.80 -3.38
N VAL A 189 -15.61 15.04 -2.73
CA VAL A 189 -15.14 13.75 -3.24
C VAL A 189 -16.26 12.72 -3.16
N TYR A 190 -16.53 12.05 -4.28
CA TYR A 190 -17.51 10.97 -4.38
C TYR A 190 -16.95 9.68 -3.79
N LEU A 191 -17.38 9.27 -2.59
CA LEU A 191 -16.72 8.22 -1.81
C LEU A 191 -16.84 6.81 -2.43
N GLU A 192 -17.93 6.52 -3.12
CA GLU A 192 -18.14 5.26 -3.85
C GLU A 192 -17.10 5.10 -4.97
N GLY A 193 -16.55 6.21 -5.47
CA GLY A 193 -15.46 6.27 -6.42
C GLY A 193 -14.07 6.35 -5.78
N THR A 194 -13.88 5.94 -4.52
CA THR A 194 -12.57 5.92 -3.84
C THR A 194 -12.24 4.59 -3.18
N LEU A 195 -10.96 4.40 -2.86
CA LEU A 195 -10.48 3.37 -1.94
C LEU A 195 -9.63 4.02 -0.84
N LEU A 196 -9.65 3.42 0.35
CA LEU A 196 -8.77 3.81 1.46
C LEU A 196 -7.60 2.82 1.55
N LYS A 197 -6.37 3.32 1.70
CA LYS A 197 -5.18 2.51 2.00
C LYS A 197 -4.57 2.95 3.33
N PRO A 198 -5.10 2.49 4.47
CA PRO A 198 -4.59 2.87 5.78
C PRO A 198 -3.53 1.85 6.23
N ASN A 199 -2.77 2.22 7.26
CA ASN A 199 -2.09 1.24 8.11
C ASN A 199 -3.13 0.37 8.85
N MET A 200 -2.75 -0.87 9.17
CA MET A 200 -3.43 -1.61 10.23
C MET A 200 -3.17 -0.93 11.57
N VAL A 201 -4.05 -1.13 12.55
CA VAL A 201 -3.83 -0.66 13.92
C VAL A 201 -2.98 -1.69 14.64
N THR A 202 -1.68 -1.42 14.76
CA THR A 202 -0.69 -2.29 15.40
C THR A 202 0.01 -1.55 16.54
N PRO A 203 0.60 -2.24 17.52
CA PRO A 203 1.56 -1.59 18.41
C PRO A 203 2.73 -1.01 17.61
N GLY A 204 3.43 -0.04 18.21
CA GLY A 204 4.70 0.45 17.70
C GLY A 204 5.73 -0.67 17.58
N HIS A 205 6.66 -0.54 16.64
CA HIS A 205 7.65 -1.57 16.35
C HIS A 205 8.50 -1.96 17.58
N SER A 206 8.82 -0.97 18.41
CA SER A 206 9.59 -1.15 19.64
C SER A 206 8.73 -1.35 20.89
N CYS A 207 7.40 -1.54 20.73
CA CYS A 207 6.51 -1.72 21.87
C CYS A 207 6.86 -3.01 22.63
N PRO A 208 7.08 -2.95 23.97
CA PRO A 208 7.40 -4.13 24.75
C PRO A 208 6.19 -5.06 24.92
N THR A 209 4.97 -4.53 24.81
CA THR A 209 3.74 -5.32 24.95
C THR A 209 3.43 -6.04 23.64
N LYS A 210 3.21 -7.35 23.71
CA LYS A 210 2.78 -8.16 22.58
C LYS A 210 1.26 -8.29 22.56
N TYR A 211 0.71 -8.22 21.36
CA TYR A 211 -0.73 -8.32 21.10
C TYR A 211 -0.97 -9.47 20.14
N SER A 212 -2.10 -10.14 20.31
CA SER A 212 -2.57 -11.16 19.39
C SER A 212 -3.07 -10.53 18.08
N ASN A 213 -3.09 -11.33 17.00
CA ASN A 213 -3.66 -10.91 15.72
C ASN A 213 -5.16 -10.55 15.86
N GLN A 214 -5.87 -11.19 16.80
CA GLN A 214 -7.28 -10.88 17.11
C GLN A 214 -7.45 -9.50 17.75
N GLU A 215 -6.52 -9.08 18.62
CA GLU A 215 -6.53 -7.74 19.20
C GLU A 215 -6.21 -6.67 18.14
N ILE A 216 -5.22 -6.92 17.28
CA ILE A 216 -4.90 -6.07 16.12
C ILE A 216 -6.12 -5.93 15.20
N ALA A 217 -6.78 -7.04 14.89
CA ALA A 217 -7.99 -7.07 14.08
C ALA A 217 -9.14 -6.29 14.72
N MET A 218 -9.39 -6.50 16.01
CA MET A 218 -10.44 -5.79 16.74
C MET A 218 -10.19 -4.28 16.77
N ALA A 219 -8.96 -3.85 17.07
CA ALA A 219 -8.58 -2.44 17.09
C ALA A 219 -8.71 -1.80 15.70
N THR A 220 -8.25 -2.50 14.66
CA THR A 220 -8.32 -2.04 13.26
C THR A 220 -9.77 -1.88 12.80
N VAL A 221 -10.59 -2.92 12.94
CA VAL A 221 -12.00 -2.90 12.50
C VAL A 221 -12.80 -1.87 13.32
N THR A 222 -12.51 -1.72 14.61
CA THR A 222 -13.15 -0.70 15.45
C THR A 222 -12.82 0.72 14.99
N ALA A 223 -11.55 1.02 14.71
CA ALA A 223 -11.13 2.34 14.23
C ALA A 223 -11.81 2.71 12.90
N LEU A 224 -11.85 1.76 11.96
CA LEU A 224 -12.52 1.95 10.67
C LEU A 224 -14.03 2.17 10.85
N ARG A 225 -14.71 1.34 11.65
CA ARG A 225 -16.15 1.47 11.94
C ARG A 225 -16.54 2.81 12.57
N ARG A 226 -15.61 3.46 13.28
CA ARG A 226 -15.83 4.76 13.92
C ARG A 226 -15.62 5.95 12.99
N THR A 227 -15.01 5.76 11.82
CA THR A 227 -14.48 6.88 11.01
C THR A 227 -14.76 6.79 9.52
N VAL A 228 -14.80 5.60 8.95
CA VAL A 228 -15.01 5.38 7.51
C VAL A 228 -16.52 5.37 7.23
N PRO A 229 -17.04 6.18 6.30
CA PRO A 229 -18.43 6.08 5.87
C PRO A 229 -18.71 4.80 5.07
N PRO A 230 -19.87 4.14 5.22
CA PRO A 230 -20.26 2.95 4.44
C PRO A 230 -20.17 3.08 2.92
N ALA A 231 -20.21 4.30 2.38
CA ALA A 231 -20.13 4.59 0.95
C ALA A 231 -18.77 4.30 0.31
N VAL A 232 -17.68 4.24 1.09
CA VAL A 232 -16.34 3.92 0.56
C VAL A 232 -16.35 2.50 0.01
N THR A 233 -15.85 2.27 -1.21
CA THR A 233 -16.01 0.93 -1.84
C THR A 233 -15.14 -0.15 -1.17
N GLY A 234 -13.96 0.21 -0.68
CA GLY A 234 -13.06 -0.76 -0.05
C GLY A 234 -11.88 -0.14 0.69
N VAL A 235 -11.32 -0.94 1.59
CA VAL A 235 -10.11 -0.65 2.35
C VAL A 235 -9.03 -1.65 1.93
N THR A 236 -7.96 -1.15 1.32
CA THR A 236 -6.85 -1.93 0.79
C THR A 236 -5.60 -1.69 1.63
N PHE A 237 -5.40 -2.43 2.72
CA PHE A 237 -4.35 -2.14 3.70
C PHE A 237 -2.94 -2.11 3.09
N LEU A 238 -2.11 -1.17 3.54
CA LEU A 238 -0.66 -1.26 3.38
C LEU A 238 -0.09 -2.26 4.40
N SER A 239 0.97 -2.97 4.03
CA SER A 239 1.63 -3.92 4.95
C SER A 239 2.54 -3.22 5.96
N GLY A 240 2.98 -2.00 5.68
CA GLY A 240 3.95 -1.29 6.52
C GLY A 240 5.24 -2.10 6.66
N GLY A 241 5.74 -2.23 7.89
CA GLY A 241 6.93 -3.02 8.23
C GLY A 241 6.66 -4.48 8.58
N GLN A 242 5.41 -4.96 8.48
CA GLN A 242 5.06 -6.35 8.79
C GLN A 242 5.83 -7.33 7.90
N SER A 243 6.13 -8.51 8.45
CA SER A 243 6.59 -9.62 7.63
C SER A 243 5.53 -10.03 6.59
N GLU A 244 5.92 -10.80 5.58
CA GLU A 244 4.95 -11.30 4.61
C GLU A 244 3.86 -12.09 5.33
N GLU A 245 4.24 -13.04 6.18
CA GLU A 245 3.31 -13.91 6.91
C GLU A 245 2.42 -13.14 7.89
N GLU A 246 3.00 -12.23 8.67
CA GLU A 246 2.25 -11.39 9.61
C GLU A 246 1.17 -10.56 8.89
N ALA A 247 1.48 -10.00 7.72
CA ALA A 247 0.52 -9.22 6.94
C ALA A 247 -0.67 -10.07 6.44
N SER A 248 -0.46 -11.36 6.12
CA SER A 248 -1.55 -12.29 5.79
C SER A 248 -2.35 -12.68 7.02
N VAL A 249 -1.69 -13.04 8.12
CA VAL A 249 -2.37 -13.49 9.34
C VAL A 249 -3.22 -12.35 9.94
N ASN A 250 -2.71 -11.13 9.96
CA ASN A 250 -3.47 -9.97 10.41
C ASN A 250 -4.64 -9.64 9.48
N LEU A 251 -4.46 -9.68 8.16
CA LEU A 251 -5.57 -9.48 7.21
C LEU A 251 -6.66 -10.54 7.37
N ASN A 252 -6.28 -11.79 7.60
CA ASN A 252 -7.21 -12.87 7.87
C ASN A 252 -7.97 -12.67 9.19
N ALA A 253 -7.26 -12.27 10.25
CA ALA A 253 -7.87 -11.93 11.53
C ALA A 253 -8.86 -10.75 11.40
N ILE A 254 -8.52 -9.74 10.59
CA ILE A 254 -9.41 -8.61 10.28
C ILE A 254 -10.71 -9.08 9.61
N ASN A 255 -10.63 -9.98 8.63
CA ASN A 255 -11.81 -10.48 7.92
C ASN A 255 -12.66 -11.44 8.76
N THR A 256 -12.04 -12.17 9.70
CA THR A 256 -12.72 -13.06 10.65
C THR A 256 -13.23 -12.36 11.91
N CYS A 257 -12.89 -11.08 12.13
CA CYS A 257 -13.41 -10.28 13.22
C CYS A 257 -14.95 -10.25 13.21
N PRO A 258 -15.66 -10.49 14.33
CA PRO A 258 -17.10 -10.69 14.33
C PRO A 258 -17.93 -9.40 14.15
N LEU A 259 -17.29 -8.23 14.08
CA LEU A 259 -17.99 -6.96 13.86
C LEU A 259 -18.44 -6.82 12.39
N LEU A 260 -19.54 -6.07 12.19
CA LEU A 260 -20.02 -5.72 10.84
C LEU A 260 -18.98 -4.85 10.10
N LYS A 261 -18.70 -5.19 8.85
CA LYS A 261 -17.74 -4.51 7.98
C LYS A 261 -18.45 -4.16 6.66
N PRO A 262 -18.94 -2.92 6.46
CA PRO A 262 -19.73 -2.57 5.28
C PRO A 262 -18.87 -2.30 4.03
N TRP A 263 -17.59 -2.64 4.05
CA TRP A 263 -16.62 -2.45 2.97
C TRP A 263 -15.85 -3.74 2.72
N ALA A 264 -15.31 -3.91 1.52
CA ALA A 264 -14.26 -4.90 1.31
C ALA A 264 -13.03 -4.54 2.16
N LEU A 265 -12.45 -5.53 2.85
CA LEU A 265 -11.19 -5.39 3.59
C LEU A 265 -10.13 -6.30 2.95
N THR A 266 -9.24 -5.71 2.17
CA THR A 266 -8.25 -6.45 1.36
C THR A 266 -6.87 -5.78 1.42
N PHE A 267 -5.95 -6.16 0.55
CA PHE A 267 -4.55 -5.75 0.58
C PHE A 267 -4.16 -4.81 -0.58
N SER A 268 -3.20 -3.93 -0.31
CA SER A 268 -2.41 -3.20 -1.30
C SER A 268 -0.93 -3.27 -0.88
N TYR A 269 -0.34 -4.45 -1.10
CA TYR A 269 0.96 -4.81 -0.55
C TYR A 269 2.09 -4.62 -1.56
N GLY A 270 3.19 -4.02 -1.11
CA GLY A 270 4.47 -4.02 -1.81
C GLY A 270 5.35 -5.14 -1.25
N ARG A 271 6.11 -4.79 -0.21
CA ARG A 271 6.98 -5.70 0.55
C ARG A 271 6.36 -7.06 0.88
N ALA A 272 5.15 -7.09 1.44
CA ALA A 272 4.51 -8.33 1.88
C ALA A 272 4.06 -9.30 0.76
N LEU A 273 4.19 -8.88 -0.50
CA LEU A 273 4.02 -9.73 -1.69
C LEU A 273 5.33 -10.04 -2.41
N GLN A 274 6.39 -9.25 -2.16
CA GLN A 274 7.56 -9.19 -3.03
C GLN A 274 8.85 -9.63 -2.34
N ALA A 275 8.92 -9.68 -1.01
CA ALA A 275 10.19 -9.89 -0.31
C ALA A 275 10.81 -11.27 -0.61
N SER A 276 10.03 -12.34 -0.52
CA SER A 276 10.51 -13.69 -0.86
C SER A 276 10.81 -13.83 -2.34
N ALA A 277 9.97 -13.27 -3.22
CA ALA A 277 10.20 -13.27 -4.66
C ALA A 277 11.52 -12.57 -5.03
N LEU A 278 11.79 -11.41 -4.45
CA LEU A 278 13.01 -10.65 -4.67
C LEU A 278 14.25 -11.41 -4.15
N SER A 279 14.14 -12.01 -2.97
CA SER A 279 15.20 -12.82 -2.35
C SER A 279 15.51 -14.09 -3.16
N ALA A 280 14.49 -14.70 -3.75
CA ALA A 280 14.66 -15.87 -4.63
C ALA A 280 15.28 -15.49 -5.98
N TRP A 281 14.92 -14.33 -6.55
CA TRP A 281 15.41 -13.89 -7.85
C TRP A 281 16.92 -13.59 -7.86
N LYS A 282 17.39 -12.74 -6.92
CA LYS A 282 18.80 -12.29 -6.82
C LYS A 282 19.39 -11.68 -8.11
N GLY A 283 18.54 -11.23 -9.04
CA GLY A 283 18.99 -10.68 -10.33
C GLY A 283 19.36 -11.73 -11.38
N GLU A 284 19.19 -13.01 -11.07
CA GLU A 284 19.62 -14.12 -11.94
C GLU A 284 18.45 -14.63 -12.78
N LEU A 285 18.63 -14.71 -14.10
CA LEU A 285 17.60 -15.20 -15.03
C LEU A 285 17.20 -16.66 -14.75
N SER A 286 18.16 -17.49 -14.29
CA SER A 286 17.91 -18.88 -13.93
C SER A 286 16.95 -19.05 -12.73
N ASN A 287 16.76 -17.99 -11.93
CA ASN A 287 15.91 -18.02 -10.74
C ASN A 287 14.49 -17.47 -10.96
N GLU A 288 14.15 -17.02 -12.17
CA GLU A 288 12.85 -16.37 -12.43
C GLU A 288 11.66 -17.25 -12.05
N LYS A 289 11.71 -18.55 -12.34
CA LYS A 289 10.64 -19.49 -11.96
C LYS A 289 10.48 -19.60 -10.44
N ALA A 290 11.59 -19.70 -9.71
CA ALA A 290 11.55 -19.81 -8.25
C ALA A 290 11.00 -18.52 -7.62
N ALA A 291 11.43 -17.36 -8.10
CA ALA A 291 10.95 -16.06 -7.65
C ALA A 291 9.46 -15.84 -7.95
N THR A 292 9.03 -16.24 -9.15
CA THR A 292 7.62 -16.15 -9.56
C THR A 292 6.74 -17.03 -8.68
N GLU A 293 7.19 -18.24 -8.34
CA GLU A 293 6.46 -19.14 -7.44
C GLU A 293 6.28 -18.53 -6.03
N GLU A 294 7.31 -17.88 -5.48
CA GLU A 294 7.19 -17.19 -4.19
C GLU A 294 6.19 -16.03 -4.24
N PHE A 295 6.16 -15.25 -5.32
CA PHE A 295 5.15 -14.22 -5.52
C PHE A 295 3.73 -14.81 -5.56
N ILE A 296 3.53 -15.91 -6.29
CA ILE A 296 2.22 -16.58 -6.42
C ILE A 296 1.73 -17.09 -5.06
N LYS A 297 2.59 -17.79 -4.30
CA LYS A 297 2.25 -18.24 -2.94
C LYS A 297 1.75 -17.11 -2.07
N ARG A 298 2.40 -15.95 -2.12
CA ARG A 298 1.98 -14.76 -1.37
C ARG A 298 0.70 -14.14 -1.92
N ALA A 299 0.48 -14.14 -3.22
CA ALA A 299 -0.77 -13.68 -3.82
C ALA A 299 -1.96 -14.54 -3.39
N GLU A 300 -1.83 -15.87 -3.45
CA GLU A 300 -2.86 -16.84 -3.03
C GLU A 300 -3.14 -16.74 -1.52
N ALA A 301 -2.10 -16.66 -0.69
CA ALA A 301 -2.23 -16.50 0.75
C ALA A 301 -3.04 -15.24 1.11
N ASN A 302 -2.71 -14.10 0.48
CA ASN A 302 -3.41 -12.85 0.72
C ASN A 302 -4.83 -12.82 0.11
N GLY A 303 -5.05 -13.50 -1.02
CA GLY A 303 -6.39 -13.72 -1.59
C GLY A 303 -7.29 -14.49 -0.62
N LEU A 304 -6.78 -15.56 0.01
CA LEU A 304 -7.50 -16.30 1.04
C LEU A 304 -7.70 -15.47 2.32
N ALA A 305 -6.71 -14.67 2.72
CA ALA A 305 -6.79 -13.82 3.91
C ALA A 305 -7.86 -12.73 3.77
N ALA A 306 -8.02 -12.15 2.57
CA ALA A 306 -9.08 -11.21 2.25
C ALA A 306 -10.49 -11.83 2.37
N LEU A 307 -10.59 -13.17 2.28
CA LEU A 307 -11.84 -13.92 2.47
C LEU A 307 -12.00 -14.48 3.89
N GLY A 308 -11.04 -14.26 4.80
CA GLY A 308 -11.03 -14.86 6.12
C GLY A 308 -10.82 -16.39 6.12
N LYS A 309 -10.18 -16.92 5.07
CA LYS A 309 -9.99 -18.36 4.84
C LYS A 309 -8.52 -18.79 4.85
N TYR A 310 -7.60 -17.88 5.17
CA TYR A 310 -6.19 -18.21 5.24
C TYR A 310 -5.88 -18.98 6.53
N ALA A 311 -5.25 -20.14 6.37
CA ALA A 311 -4.68 -20.91 7.45
C ALA A 311 -3.16 -20.86 7.34
N SER A 312 -2.50 -20.32 8.37
CA SER A 312 -1.04 -20.27 8.42
C SER A 312 -0.47 -21.69 8.47
N SER A 313 0.59 -21.94 7.70
CA SER A 313 1.29 -23.23 7.67
C SER A 313 2.25 -23.44 8.86
N GLY A 314 2.27 -22.52 9.85
CA GLY A 314 3.17 -22.56 11.00
C GLY A 314 4.44 -21.71 10.82
N SER A 315 5.02 -21.27 11.94
CA SER A 315 6.15 -20.34 12.03
C SER A 315 7.49 -21.01 11.68
N GLY A 316 8.21 -20.48 10.69
CA GLY A 316 9.56 -20.97 10.33
C GLY A 316 10.04 -20.70 8.90
N SER A 317 9.22 -20.06 8.06
CA SER A 317 9.60 -19.73 6.67
C SER A 317 10.26 -18.35 6.55
N ALA A 318 10.98 -18.11 5.46
CA ALA A 318 11.57 -16.80 5.14
C ALA A 318 10.51 -15.66 5.14
N ALA A 319 9.26 -15.99 4.88
CA ALA A 319 8.10 -15.08 4.92
C ALA A 319 7.83 -14.49 6.32
N SER A 320 8.37 -15.08 7.40
CA SER A 320 8.21 -14.59 8.78
C SER A 320 9.24 -13.51 9.18
N GLN A 321 10.21 -13.16 8.32
CA GLN A 321 11.19 -12.12 8.62
C GLN A 321 10.55 -10.72 8.59
N SER A 322 10.81 -9.92 9.64
CA SER A 322 10.35 -8.53 9.71
C SER A 322 10.87 -7.74 8.50
N LEU A 323 9.97 -6.96 7.87
CA LEU A 323 10.31 -6.12 6.72
C LEU A 323 10.41 -4.65 7.10
N TYR A 324 10.45 -4.33 8.39
CA TYR A 324 10.51 -2.98 8.93
C TYR A 324 11.75 -2.21 8.47
N VAL A 325 11.56 -0.93 8.20
CA VAL A 325 12.63 0.04 7.91
C VAL A 325 12.27 1.31 8.68
N ALA A 326 13.14 1.74 9.59
CA ALA A 326 12.90 2.94 10.40
C ALA A 326 12.76 4.18 9.51
N ASN A 327 11.79 5.04 9.84
CA ASN A 327 11.45 6.28 9.15
C ASN A 327 11.31 6.08 7.62
N HIS A 328 10.62 5.03 7.18
CA HIS A 328 10.54 4.69 5.77
C HIS A 328 9.80 5.77 4.95
N ALA A 329 10.56 6.49 4.12
CA ALA A 329 10.07 7.37 3.05
C ALA A 329 10.50 6.83 1.67
N TYR A 330 9.56 6.87 0.71
CA TYR A 330 9.70 6.37 -0.67
C TYR A 330 10.40 7.36 -1.60
#